data_AF-A0A9Q9BLB9-F1
#
_entry.id   AF-A0A9Q9BLB9-F1
#
_cell.length_a   1.000
_cell.length_b   1.000
_cell.length_c   1.000
_cell.angle_alpha   90.00
_cell.angle_beta   90.00
_cell.angle_gamma   90.00
#
_symmetry.space_group_name_H-M   'P 1'
#
loop_
_entity.id
_entity.type
_entity.pdbx_description
1 polymer ?
#
loop_
_entity_poly.entity_id
_entity_poly.type
_entity_poly.pdbx_seq_one_letter_code
_entity_poly.pdbx_strand_id
1 'polypeptide(L)'
;MKNWLLVPIVFISNFVLTVLAFSVSVGMWQSMMYGDVSGIFFSAFLHCLYLILPIACIIAIFSVYVFMMRHSENYGLSFLALVISFAIFFALIIPLVYSQGEKINQAFNSKEKVLIDDKHLETFIEQPAFVQAAGSIVRPFVYDIYGQYKASYTSYLIFSGSIFLLIFSLWVFTTITKWKIINFTLLPLLLILILYAYTYIRTDDFILVIDDYLPFEILRFWISPILFCLAALLIYIYTAVLLLVRNAKKLPKKQKIKKQKIKAPKVKKPKPPKIKMPKSGKPKKGKKTKEEFNTFIPDTLEDFSEGDIDA
;
A
#
# COMPACT_ATOMS: atom_id res chain seq x y z
N MET A 1 -15.52 11.66 13.71
CA MET A 1 -16.04 11.40 12.35
C MET A 1 -15.79 9.93 12.04
N LYS A 2 -16.72 9.22 11.38
CA LYS A 2 -16.49 7.83 10.97
C LYS A 2 -15.30 7.81 9.99
N ASN A 3 -14.18 7.24 10.39
CA ASN A 3 -12.89 7.31 9.68
C ASN A 3 -12.91 6.84 8.21
N TRP A 4 -13.93 6.07 7.80
CA TRP A 4 -14.09 5.61 6.41
C TRP A 4 -14.46 6.74 5.43
N LEU A 5 -15.13 7.81 5.86
CA LEU A 5 -15.47 8.96 5.01
C LEU A 5 -14.25 9.85 4.71
N LEU A 6 -13.19 9.73 5.50
CA LEU A 6 -11.93 10.43 5.23
C LEU A 6 -11.16 9.82 4.06
N VAL A 7 -11.43 8.55 3.69
CA VAL A 7 -10.71 7.85 2.63
C VAL A 7 -10.84 8.55 1.27
N PRO A 8 -12.05 8.87 0.77
CA PRO A 8 -12.20 9.67 -0.46
C PRO A 8 -11.51 11.03 -0.38
N ILE A 9 -11.57 11.70 0.78
CA ILE A 9 -10.97 13.03 0.97
C ILE A 9 -9.44 12.95 0.86
N VAL A 10 -8.83 11.96 1.52
CA VAL A 10 -7.38 11.70 1.44
C VAL A 10 -6.98 11.37 0.01
N PHE A 11 -7.76 10.52 -0.68
CA PHE A 11 -7.53 10.17 -2.08
C PHE A 11 -7.53 11.40 -3.00
N ILE A 12 -8.61 12.18 -2.97
CA ILE A 12 -8.81 13.35 -3.84
C ILE A 12 -7.75 14.42 -3.55
N SER A 13 -7.49 14.72 -2.28
CA SER A 13 -6.51 15.73 -1.90
C SER A 13 -5.10 15.34 -2.37
N ASN A 14 -4.68 14.10 -2.14
CA ASN A 14 -3.36 13.63 -2.59
C ASN A 14 -3.26 13.57 -4.11
N PHE A 15 -4.34 13.19 -4.80
CA PHE A 15 -4.38 13.22 -6.25
C PHE A 15 -4.15 14.63 -6.78
N VAL A 16 -4.93 15.61 -6.32
CA VAL A 16 -4.82 17.01 -6.76
C VAL A 16 -3.45 17.60 -6.43
N LEU A 17 -2.96 17.40 -5.20
CA LEU A 17 -1.64 17.86 -4.79
C LEU A 17 -0.53 17.27 -5.64
N THR A 18 -0.60 15.98 -5.95
CA THR A 18 0.41 15.30 -6.80
C THR A 18 0.38 15.86 -8.21
N VAL A 19 -0.80 15.97 -8.82
CA VAL A 19 -0.96 16.54 -10.17
C VAL A 19 -0.39 17.96 -10.22
N LEU A 20 -0.74 18.81 -9.26
CA LEU A 20 -0.24 20.19 -9.21
C LEU A 20 1.27 20.24 -8.99
N ALA A 21 1.81 19.45 -8.06
CA ALA A 21 3.24 19.45 -7.77
C ALA A 21 4.08 19.09 -9.00
N PHE A 22 3.73 18.02 -9.72
CA PHE A 22 4.43 17.64 -10.96
C PHE A 22 4.21 18.67 -12.07
N SER A 23 2.98 19.13 -12.27
CA SER A 23 2.66 20.02 -13.40
C SER A 23 3.28 21.41 -13.25
N VAL A 24 3.28 21.98 -12.04
CA VAL A 24 3.95 23.26 -11.77
C VAL A 24 5.46 23.13 -11.97
N SER A 25 6.07 22.07 -11.43
CA SER A 25 7.51 21.84 -11.55
C SER A 25 7.94 21.71 -13.01
N VAL A 26 7.21 20.90 -13.80
CA VAL A 26 7.49 20.74 -15.24
C VAL A 26 7.17 22.02 -16.02
N GLY A 27 6.12 22.75 -15.65
CA GLY A 27 5.77 24.02 -16.26
C GLY A 27 6.86 25.08 -16.08
N MET A 28 7.38 25.23 -14.85
CA MET A 28 8.49 26.14 -14.53
C MET A 28 9.75 25.74 -15.31
N TRP A 29 10.08 24.45 -15.26
CA TRP A 29 11.22 23.87 -15.95
C TRP A 29 11.20 24.13 -17.46
N GLN A 30 10.09 23.83 -18.14
CA GLN A 30 9.95 24.06 -19.57
C GLN A 30 9.94 25.56 -19.91
N SER A 31 9.40 26.40 -19.03
CA SER A 31 9.44 27.84 -19.23
C SER A 31 10.85 28.41 -19.19
N MET A 32 11.74 27.86 -18.36
CA MET A 32 13.15 28.25 -18.35
C MET A 32 13.87 27.79 -19.62
N MET A 33 13.53 26.60 -20.13
CA MET A 33 14.13 26.03 -21.33
C MET A 33 13.72 26.74 -22.63
N TYR A 34 12.47 27.17 -22.75
CA TYR A 34 11.97 27.82 -23.97
C TYR A 34 12.16 29.35 -23.95
N GLY A 35 12.64 29.94 -22.87
CA GLY A 35 12.81 31.38 -22.73
C GLY A 35 11.48 32.14 -22.63
N ASP A 36 11.46 33.40 -23.07
CA ASP A 36 10.33 34.33 -22.93
C ASP A 36 9.18 34.08 -23.94
N VAL A 37 8.83 32.81 -24.15
CA VAL A 37 7.73 32.41 -25.02
C VAL A 37 6.42 32.53 -24.25
N SER A 38 5.61 33.52 -24.64
CA SER A 38 4.31 33.77 -23.98
C SER A 38 3.43 32.51 -23.90
N GLY A 39 2.99 32.21 -22.67
CA GLY A 39 2.10 31.09 -22.37
C GLY A 39 2.77 29.71 -22.35
N ILE A 40 4.10 29.61 -22.51
CA ILE A 40 4.79 28.31 -22.49
C ILE A 40 4.59 27.60 -21.15
N PHE A 41 4.68 28.31 -20.03
CA PHE A 41 4.44 27.78 -18.70
C PHE A 41 3.09 27.05 -18.61
N PHE A 42 2.02 27.72 -19.04
CA PHE A 42 0.66 27.17 -18.96
C PHE A 42 0.47 25.99 -19.90
N SER A 43 1.03 26.05 -21.12
CA SER A 43 0.97 24.93 -22.07
C SER A 43 1.74 23.70 -21.57
N ALA A 44 2.94 23.88 -21.00
CA ALA A 44 3.75 22.82 -20.41
C ALA A 44 3.10 22.25 -19.14
N PHE A 45 2.53 23.13 -18.31
CA PHE A 45 1.75 22.74 -17.14
C PHE A 45 0.59 21.83 -17.53
N LEU A 46 -0.24 22.25 -18.50
CA LEU A 46 -1.36 21.44 -18.97
C LEU A 46 -0.89 20.13 -19.62
N HIS A 47 0.19 20.19 -20.41
CA HIS A 47 0.77 19.02 -21.06
C HIS A 47 1.23 17.97 -20.05
N CYS A 48 1.89 18.39 -18.97
CA CYS A 48 2.26 17.50 -17.87
C CYS A 48 1.01 17.01 -17.11
N LEU A 49 0.06 17.91 -16.84
CA LEU A 49 -1.14 17.64 -16.04
C LEU A 49 -1.94 16.48 -16.61
N TYR A 50 -2.23 16.49 -17.91
CA TYR A 50 -3.04 15.40 -18.47
C TYR A 50 -2.26 14.08 -18.49
N LEU A 51 -0.96 14.09 -18.81
CA LEU A 51 -0.16 12.86 -18.88
C LEU A 51 0.09 12.22 -17.51
N ILE A 52 0.27 13.00 -16.45
CA ILE A 52 0.67 12.48 -15.13
C ILE A 52 -0.49 11.86 -14.34
N LEU A 53 -1.75 12.00 -14.80
CA LEU A 53 -2.93 11.56 -14.05
C LEU A 53 -2.88 10.08 -13.60
N PRO A 54 -2.45 9.10 -14.42
CA PRO A 54 -2.36 7.71 -13.96
C PRO A 54 -1.38 7.55 -12.80
N ILE A 55 -0.22 8.21 -12.86
CA ILE A 55 0.80 8.18 -11.80
C ILE A 55 0.27 8.86 -10.54
N ALA A 56 -0.39 10.00 -10.67
CA ALA A 56 -1.02 10.69 -9.55
C ALA A 56 -2.12 9.82 -8.89
N CYS A 57 -2.85 9.04 -9.68
CA CYS A 57 -3.83 8.09 -9.18
C CYS A 57 -3.16 6.99 -8.33
N ILE A 58 -2.05 6.42 -8.82
CA ILE A 58 -1.28 5.39 -8.09
C ILE A 58 -0.74 5.94 -6.76
N ILE A 59 -0.15 7.15 -6.79
CA ILE A 59 0.36 7.81 -5.58
C ILE A 59 -0.78 8.08 -4.60
N ALA A 60 -1.96 8.51 -5.07
CA ALA A 60 -3.12 8.71 -4.21
C ALA A 60 -3.61 7.40 -3.56
N ILE A 61 -3.61 6.27 -4.27
CA ILE A 61 -3.89 4.95 -3.69
C ILE A 61 -2.89 4.64 -2.56
N PHE A 62 -1.61 4.93 -2.77
CA PHE A 62 -0.57 4.70 -1.75
C PHE A 62 -0.74 5.63 -0.54
N SER A 63 -1.12 6.88 -0.73
CA SER A 63 -1.43 7.79 0.38
C SER A 63 -2.61 7.30 1.23
N VAL A 64 -3.68 6.82 0.59
CA VAL A 64 -4.82 6.20 1.29
C VAL A 64 -4.37 4.97 2.09
N TYR A 65 -3.49 4.16 1.51
CA TYR A 65 -2.94 3.02 2.21
C TYR A 65 -2.19 3.41 3.49
N VAL A 66 -1.28 4.38 3.41
CA VAL A 66 -0.54 4.90 4.57
C VAL A 66 -1.51 5.44 5.62
N PHE A 67 -2.56 6.14 5.20
CA PHE A 67 -3.62 6.60 6.08
C PHE A 67 -4.34 5.45 6.80
N MET A 68 -4.72 4.40 6.07
CA MET A 68 -5.37 3.21 6.65
C MET A 68 -4.46 2.40 7.59
N MET A 69 -3.13 2.45 7.41
CA MET A 69 -2.19 1.84 8.35
C MET A 69 -2.16 2.55 9.70
N ARG A 70 -2.44 3.86 9.71
CA ARG A 70 -2.50 4.69 10.92
C ARG A 70 -3.87 4.61 11.59
N HIS A 71 -4.96 4.55 10.81
CA HIS A 71 -6.33 4.55 11.31
C HIS A 71 -7.03 3.22 10.97
N SER A 72 -6.91 2.24 11.87
CA SER A 72 -7.32 0.84 11.63
C SER A 72 -8.82 0.55 11.79
N GLU A 73 -9.69 1.55 11.65
CA GLU A 73 -11.12 1.38 11.88
C GLU A 73 -11.85 0.98 10.59
N ASN A 74 -12.58 -0.14 10.65
CA ASN A 74 -13.48 -0.66 9.61
C ASN A 74 -12.83 -0.80 8.21
N TYR A 75 -11.80 -1.65 8.09
CA TYR A 75 -11.09 -1.95 6.84
C TYR A 75 -12.00 -2.22 5.62
N GLY A 76 -13.12 -2.93 5.80
CA GLY A 76 -14.01 -3.28 4.69
C GLY A 76 -14.71 -2.07 4.06
N LEU A 77 -15.30 -1.19 4.88
CA LEU A 77 -15.98 0.01 4.39
C LEU A 77 -15.00 1.01 3.78
N SER A 78 -13.84 1.18 4.40
CA SER A 78 -12.75 2.03 3.90
C SER A 78 -12.23 1.52 2.54
N PHE A 79 -12.09 0.21 2.38
CA PHE A 79 -11.72 -0.38 1.08
C PHE A 79 -12.78 -0.17 0.01
N LEU A 80 -14.06 -0.38 0.34
CA LEU A 80 -15.16 -0.14 -0.60
C LEU A 80 -15.20 1.33 -1.04
N ALA A 81 -15.03 2.27 -0.11
CA ALA A 81 -14.96 3.69 -0.41
C ALA A 81 -13.79 4.01 -1.35
N LEU A 82 -12.60 3.44 -1.10
CA LEU A 82 -11.45 3.58 -1.99
C LEU A 82 -11.75 3.05 -3.40
N VAL A 83 -12.34 1.86 -3.53
CA VAL A 83 -12.66 1.26 -4.83
C VAL A 83 -13.65 2.14 -5.61
N ILE A 84 -14.68 2.68 -4.95
CA ILE A 84 -15.65 3.57 -5.58
C ILE A 84 -14.98 4.88 -6.03
N SER A 85 -14.21 5.53 -5.15
CA SER A 85 -13.48 6.75 -5.50
C SER A 85 -12.50 6.52 -6.65
N PHE A 86 -11.75 5.43 -6.60
CA PHE A 86 -10.84 5.04 -7.67
C PHE A 86 -11.59 4.81 -8.98
N ALA A 87 -12.69 4.05 -8.98
CA ALA A 87 -13.47 3.75 -10.18
C ALA A 87 -13.97 5.03 -10.87
N ILE A 88 -14.42 6.03 -10.11
CA ILE A 88 -14.82 7.34 -10.64
C ILE A 88 -13.65 8.02 -11.34
N PHE A 89 -12.47 8.05 -10.71
CA PHE A 89 -11.31 8.72 -11.30
C PHE A 89 -10.78 7.98 -12.53
N PHE A 90 -10.69 6.66 -12.43
CA PHE A 90 -10.21 5.77 -13.48
C PHE A 90 -11.12 5.75 -14.71
N ALA A 91 -12.43 5.60 -14.52
CA ALA A 91 -13.36 5.41 -15.63
C ALA A 91 -13.92 6.73 -16.18
N LEU A 92 -13.95 7.81 -15.39
CA LEU A 92 -14.56 9.08 -15.77
C LEU A 92 -13.56 10.23 -15.81
N ILE A 93 -12.90 10.57 -14.70
CA ILE A 93 -12.08 11.79 -14.60
C ILE A 93 -10.87 11.76 -15.53
N ILE A 94 -10.09 10.67 -15.52
CA ILE A 94 -8.90 10.53 -16.38
C ILE A 94 -9.29 10.59 -17.87
N PRO A 95 -10.24 9.78 -18.36
CA PRO A 95 -10.75 9.87 -19.72
C PRO A 95 -11.29 11.24 -20.11
N LEU A 96 -11.98 11.93 -19.19
CA LEU A 96 -12.50 13.28 -19.43
C LEU A 96 -11.37 14.27 -19.72
N VAL A 97 -10.28 14.23 -18.96
CA VAL A 97 -9.12 15.09 -19.21
C VAL A 97 -8.39 14.67 -20.50
N TYR A 98 -8.26 13.36 -20.75
CA TYR A 98 -7.67 12.85 -22.00
C TYR A 98 -8.43 13.27 -23.25
N SER A 99 -9.75 13.50 -23.17
CA SER A 99 -10.52 14.04 -24.30
C SER A 99 -10.02 15.41 -24.79
N GLN A 100 -9.37 16.18 -23.91
CA GLN A 100 -8.74 17.46 -24.26
C GLN A 100 -7.24 17.33 -24.55
N GLY A 101 -6.65 16.15 -24.34
CA GLY A 101 -5.22 15.89 -24.45
C GLY A 101 -4.65 16.25 -25.82
N GLU A 102 -5.38 15.98 -26.90
CA GLU A 102 -4.91 16.29 -28.26
C GLU A 102 -4.75 17.79 -28.51
N LYS A 103 -5.74 18.58 -28.08
CA LYS A 103 -5.69 20.05 -28.19
C LYS A 103 -4.55 20.63 -27.38
N ILE A 104 -4.34 20.10 -26.17
CA ILE A 104 -3.24 20.50 -25.28
C ILE A 104 -1.90 20.14 -25.91
N ASN A 105 -1.78 18.93 -26.47
CA ASN A 105 -0.56 18.46 -27.10
C ASN A 105 -0.19 19.30 -28.34
N GLN A 106 -1.17 19.63 -29.19
CA GLN A 106 -0.96 20.51 -30.34
C GLN A 106 -0.54 21.92 -29.91
N ALA A 107 -1.20 22.50 -28.90
CA ALA A 107 -0.87 23.83 -28.39
C ALA A 107 0.52 23.91 -27.75
N PHE A 108 0.99 22.81 -27.15
CA PHE A 108 2.35 22.73 -26.60
C PHE A 108 3.39 22.58 -27.72
N ASN A 109 3.16 21.67 -28.68
CA ASN A 109 4.13 21.38 -29.74
C ASN A 109 4.20 22.48 -30.83
N SER A 110 3.21 23.37 -30.92
CA SER A 110 3.25 24.53 -31.81
C SER A 110 4.19 25.64 -31.32
N LYS A 111 4.74 25.52 -30.11
CA LYS A 111 5.67 26.50 -29.55
C LYS A 111 7.08 26.19 -30.04
N GLU A 112 7.72 27.16 -30.69
CA GLU A 112 9.09 27.02 -31.17
C GLU A 112 10.07 27.05 -30.00
N LYS A 113 11.05 26.15 -30.03
CA LYS A 113 12.14 26.13 -29.04
C LYS A 113 13.12 27.24 -29.36
N VAL A 114 13.36 28.12 -28.40
CA VAL A 114 14.48 29.07 -28.48
C VAL A 114 15.77 28.27 -28.28
N LEU A 115 16.75 28.47 -29.17
CA LEU A 115 18.10 27.96 -29.00
C LEU A 115 18.77 28.71 -27.83
N ILE A 116 19.26 27.96 -26.84
CA ILE A 116 20.06 28.52 -25.76
C ILE A 116 21.51 28.57 -26.25
N ASP A 117 22.02 29.77 -26.52
CA ASP A 117 23.41 29.94 -27.00
C ASP A 117 24.46 29.73 -25.89
N ASP A 118 24.06 29.86 -24.61
CA ASP A 118 24.95 29.69 -23.46
C ASP A 118 24.96 28.24 -22.96
N LYS A 119 26.06 27.54 -23.25
CA LYS A 119 26.30 26.15 -22.83
C LYS A 119 26.33 25.94 -21.31
N HIS A 120 26.76 26.94 -20.53
CA HIS A 120 26.76 26.83 -19.08
C HIS A 120 25.34 26.94 -18.51
N LEU A 121 24.54 27.84 -19.07
CA LEU A 121 23.14 27.97 -18.74
C LEU A 121 22.36 26.71 -19.16
N GLU A 122 22.63 26.17 -20.35
CA GLU A 122 22.06 24.92 -20.82
C GLU A 122 22.37 23.77 -19.85
N THR A 123 23.63 23.58 -19.45
CA THR A 123 24.05 22.53 -18.51
C THR A 123 23.44 22.72 -17.10
N PHE A 124 23.30 23.97 -16.63
CA PHE A 124 22.69 24.26 -15.32
C PHE A 124 21.20 23.99 -15.30
N ILE A 125 20.54 24.35 -16.40
CA ILE A 125 19.12 24.11 -16.57
C ILE A 125 19.00 22.58 -16.65
N GLU A 126 19.64 21.87 -17.59
CA GLU A 126 19.45 20.44 -17.91
C GLU A 126 18.97 19.52 -16.77
N GLN A 127 17.99 18.65 -17.08
CA GLN A 127 17.41 17.74 -16.08
C GLN A 127 18.51 16.88 -15.43
N PRO A 128 18.57 16.80 -14.09
CA PRO A 128 19.53 15.93 -13.43
C PRO A 128 19.41 14.48 -13.90
N ALA A 129 20.53 13.76 -13.97
CA ALA A 129 20.57 12.39 -14.50
C ALA A 129 19.54 11.45 -13.85
N PHE A 130 19.28 11.60 -12.54
CA PHE A 130 18.28 10.79 -11.85
C PHE A 130 16.84 11.10 -12.31
N VAL A 131 16.53 12.36 -12.64
CA VAL A 131 15.22 12.77 -13.18
C VAL A 131 15.06 12.22 -14.60
N GLN A 132 16.12 12.28 -15.40
CA GLN A 132 16.12 11.69 -16.75
C GLN A 132 15.90 10.18 -16.69
N ALA A 133 16.60 9.47 -15.80
CA ALA A 133 16.44 8.04 -15.60
C ALA A 133 15.02 7.68 -15.15
N ALA A 134 14.46 8.37 -14.14
CA ALA A 134 13.08 8.18 -13.72
C ALA A 134 12.09 8.48 -14.86
N GLY A 135 12.34 9.54 -15.64
CA GLY A 135 11.57 9.90 -16.82
C GLY A 135 11.60 8.82 -17.91
N SER A 136 12.73 8.17 -18.14
CA SER A 136 12.85 7.08 -19.13
C SER A 136 11.99 5.86 -18.78
N ILE A 137 11.75 5.63 -17.48
CA ILE A 137 10.92 4.54 -16.98
C ILE A 137 9.43 4.92 -17.02
N VAL A 138 9.10 6.14 -16.58
CA VAL A 138 7.70 6.59 -16.41
C VAL A 138 7.07 7.07 -17.72
N ARG A 139 7.82 7.72 -18.62
CA ARG A 139 7.27 8.28 -19.87
C ARG A 139 6.60 7.21 -20.74
N PRO A 140 7.26 6.08 -21.08
CA PRO A 140 6.62 4.98 -21.82
C PRO A 140 5.24 4.63 -21.27
N PHE A 141 5.17 4.46 -19.96
CA PHE A 141 3.96 4.06 -19.26
C PHE A 141 2.81 5.07 -19.43
N VAL A 142 3.05 6.36 -19.19
CA VAL A 142 1.98 7.38 -19.29
C VAL A 142 1.55 7.64 -20.74
N TYR A 143 2.50 7.63 -21.68
CA TYR A 143 2.21 7.85 -23.10
C TYR A 143 1.45 6.67 -23.70
N ASP A 144 1.80 5.43 -23.34
CA ASP A 144 1.11 4.26 -23.86
C ASP A 144 -0.32 4.19 -23.32
N ILE A 145 -0.57 4.53 -22.05
CA ILE A 145 -1.94 4.66 -21.50
C ILE A 145 -2.76 5.67 -22.31
N TYR A 146 -2.21 6.86 -22.58
CA TYR A 146 -2.89 7.87 -23.40
C TYR A 146 -3.08 7.39 -24.85
N GLY A 147 -2.09 6.70 -25.42
CA GLY A 147 -2.19 6.08 -26.74
C GLY A 147 -3.32 5.05 -26.83
N GLN A 148 -3.48 4.21 -25.80
CA GLN A 148 -4.60 3.27 -25.74
C GLN A 148 -5.95 3.98 -25.65
N TYR A 149 -6.04 5.09 -24.93
CA TYR A 149 -7.24 5.92 -24.91
C TYR A 149 -7.56 6.51 -26.29
N LYS A 150 -6.55 7.00 -27.03
CA LYS A 150 -6.74 7.48 -28.41
C LYS A 150 -7.21 6.36 -29.35
N ALA A 151 -6.76 5.13 -29.13
CA ALA A 151 -7.21 3.99 -29.92
C ALA A 151 -8.68 3.64 -29.65
N SER A 152 -9.05 3.42 -28.39
CA SER A 152 -10.45 3.30 -27.98
C SER A 152 -10.61 3.38 -26.46
N TYR A 153 -11.79 3.80 -26.00
CA TYR A 153 -12.13 3.76 -24.57
C TYR A 153 -12.03 2.35 -23.99
N THR A 154 -12.47 1.33 -24.73
CA THR A 154 -12.38 -0.07 -24.31
C THR A 154 -10.94 -0.54 -24.16
N SER A 155 -10.06 -0.18 -25.12
CA SER A 155 -8.63 -0.49 -25.06
C SER A 155 -7.98 0.13 -23.83
N TYR A 156 -8.30 1.38 -23.52
CA TYR A 156 -7.89 2.05 -22.29
C TYR A 156 -8.34 1.29 -21.04
N LEU A 157 -9.63 0.93 -20.94
CA LEU A 157 -10.16 0.22 -19.77
C LEU A 157 -9.47 -1.12 -19.54
N ILE A 158 -9.22 -1.90 -20.60
CA ILE A 158 -8.54 -3.20 -20.52
C ILE A 158 -7.08 -2.99 -20.09
N PHE A 159 -6.36 -2.12 -20.79
CA PHE A 159 -4.94 -1.91 -20.57
C PHE A 159 -4.67 -1.30 -19.19
N SER A 160 -5.22 -0.13 -18.91
CA SER A 160 -5.03 0.53 -17.63
C SER A 160 -5.69 -0.24 -16.48
N GLY A 161 -6.82 -0.90 -16.72
CA GLY A 161 -7.48 -1.74 -15.72
C GLY A 161 -6.61 -2.90 -15.24
N SER A 162 -5.90 -3.58 -16.16
CA SER A 162 -4.96 -4.66 -15.80
C SER A 162 -3.80 -4.17 -14.91
N ILE A 163 -3.28 -2.98 -15.19
CA ILE A 163 -2.21 -2.34 -14.40
C ILE A 163 -2.74 -1.99 -13.00
N PHE A 164 -3.88 -1.32 -12.94
CA PHE A 164 -4.45 -0.94 -11.65
C PHE A 164 -4.85 -2.18 -10.83
N LEU A 165 -5.31 -3.26 -11.46
CA LEU A 165 -5.54 -4.54 -10.81
C LEU A 165 -4.26 -5.08 -10.17
N LEU A 166 -3.13 -5.03 -10.88
CA LEU A 166 -1.82 -5.41 -10.32
C LEU A 166 -1.44 -4.55 -9.12
N ILE A 167 -1.64 -3.23 -9.20
CA ILE A 167 -1.36 -2.30 -8.10
C ILE A 167 -2.26 -2.57 -6.89
N PHE A 168 -3.55 -2.82 -7.11
CA PHE A 168 -4.49 -3.22 -6.05
C PHE A 168 -4.12 -4.58 -5.44
N SER A 169 -3.61 -5.52 -6.22
CA SER A 169 -3.16 -6.82 -5.70
C SER A 169 -2.00 -6.66 -4.70
N LEU A 170 -1.05 -5.76 -5.00
CA LEU A 170 0.04 -5.40 -4.10
C LEU A 170 -0.49 -4.77 -2.80
N TRP A 171 -1.49 -3.90 -2.91
CA TRP A 171 -2.14 -3.30 -1.74
C TRP A 171 -2.83 -4.33 -0.84
N VAL A 172 -3.55 -5.29 -1.43
CA VAL A 172 -4.21 -6.36 -0.67
C VAL A 172 -3.16 -7.22 0.03
N PHE A 173 -2.10 -7.59 -0.68
CA PHE A 173 -0.98 -8.36 -0.13
C PHE A 173 -0.36 -7.67 1.08
N THR A 174 0.01 -6.39 0.97
CA THR A 174 0.66 -5.65 2.05
C THR A 174 -0.27 -5.39 3.24
N THR A 175 -1.55 -5.14 2.99
CA THR A 175 -2.55 -5.00 4.07
C THR A 175 -2.65 -6.29 4.91
N ILE A 176 -2.53 -7.44 4.25
CA ILE A 176 -2.62 -8.74 4.91
C ILE A 176 -1.35 -9.09 5.66
N THR A 177 -0.16 -8.83 5.13
CA THR A 177 1.10 -9.20 5.81
C THR A 177 1.29 -8.47 7.15
N LYS A 178 0.76 -7.24 7.30
CA LYS A 178 0.84 -6.36 8.49
C LYS A 178 2.24 -5.85 8.84
N TRP A 179 3.24 -6.06 8.00
CA TRP A 179 4.60 -5.57 8.23
C TRP A 179 4.70 -4.09 7.91
N LYS A 180 4.27 -3.22 8.82
CA LYS A 180 4.08 -1.77 8.54
C LYS A 180 5.31 -1.10 7.90
N ILE A 181 6.49 -1.26 8.49
CA ILE A 181 7.73 -0.63 8.00
C ILE A 181 8.19 -1.26 6.68
N ILE A 182 8.29 -2.59 6.63
CA ILE A 182 8.74 -3.31 5.42
C ILE A 182 7.81 -3.00 4.25
N ASN A 183 6.50 -3.01 4.46
CA ASN A 183 5.53 -2.75 3.39
C ASN A 183 5.58 -1.29 2.92
N PHE A 184 5.91 -0.34 3.79
CA PHE A 184 6.06 1.07 3.42
C PHE A 184 7.23 1.25 2.43
N THR A 185 8.34 0.54 2.64
CA THR A 185 9.49 0.55 1.71
C THR A 185 9.26 -0.31 0.48
N LEU A 186 8.59 -1.46 0.63
CA LEU A 186 8.41 -2.44 -0.43
C LEU A 186 7.44 -1.96 -1.53
N LEU A 187 6.39 -1.21 -1.17
CA LEU A 187 5.39 -0.71 -2.12
C LEU A 187 5.96 0.18 -3.24
N PRO A 188 6.69 1.27 -2.93
CA PRO A 188 7.30 2.10 -3.97
C PRO A 188 8.37 1.35 -4.76
N LEU A 189 9.12 0.44 -4.12
CA LEU A 189 10.11 -0.39 -4.80
C LEU A 189 9.46 -1.34 -5.82
N LEU A 190 8.38 -2.02 -5.44
CA LEU A 190 7.63 -2.88 -6.35
C LEU A 190 6.95 -2.08 -7.46
N LEU A 191 6.49 -0.86 -7.19
CA LEU A 191 5.97 0.02 -8.24
C LEU A 191 7.07 0.34 -9.27
N ILE A 192 8.26 0.75 -8.83
CA ILE A 192 9.39 1.02 -9.71
C ILE A 192 9.75 -0.24 -10.52
N LEU A 193 9.76 -1.41 -9.87
CA LEU A 193 10.03 -2.68 -10.53
C LEU A 193 8.98 -3.01 -11.60
N ILE A 194 7.69 -2.74 -11.35
CA ILE A 194 6.62 -2.93 -12.34
C ILE A 194 6.82 -1.99 -13.53
N LEU A 195 7.12 -0.71 -13.28
CA LEU A 195 7.35 0.27 -14.33
C LEU A 195 8.60 -0.07 -15.16
N TYR A 196 9.65 -0.57 -14.51
CA TYR A 196 10.85 -1.05 -15.18
C TYR A 196 10.61 -2.35 -15.96
N ALA A 197 9.85 -3.30 -15.41
CA ALA A 197 9.45 -4.50 -16.14
C ALA A 197 8.60 -4.14 -17.37
N TYR A 198 7.76 -3.10 -17.27
CA TYR A 198 6.98 -2.61 -18.40
C TYR A 198 7.85 -2.09 -19.54
N THR A 199 8.93 -1.33 -19.24
CA THR A 199 9.83 -0.88 -20.32
C THR A 199 10.50 -2.05 -21.02
N TYR A 200 10.80 -3.13 -20.32
CA TYR A 200 11.34 -4.36 -20.90
C TYR A 200 10.30 -5.11 -21.77
N ILE A 201 9.07 -5.30 -21.27
CA ILE A 201 7.97 -5.99 -21.98
C ILE A 201 7.64 -5.32 -23.32
N ARG A 202 7.86 -4.00 -23.42
CA ARG A 202 7.59 -3.22 -24.64
C ARG A 202 8.63 -3.46 -25.75
N THR A 203 9.77 -4.06 -25.44
CA THR A 203 10.86 -4.26 -26.41
C THR A 203 10.45 -5.31 -27.45
N ASP A 204 10.80 -5.08 -28.73
CA ASP A 204 10.50 -6.04 -29.79
C ASP A 204 11.14 -7.41 -29.51
N ASP A 205 12.33 -7.46 -28.90
CA ASP A 205 12.99 -8.70 -28.49
C ASP A 205 12.13 -9.53 -27.54
N PHE A 206 11.44 -8.89 -26.59
CA PHE A 206 10.56 -9.60 -25.66
C PHE A 206 9.33 -10.16 -26.39
N ILE A 207 8.79 -9.41 -27.34
CA ILE A 207 7.64 -9.84 -28.15
C ILE A 207 8.03 -11.05 -29.01
N LEU A 208 9.20 -11.02 -29.65
CA LEU A 208 9.71 -12.14 -30.43
C LEU A 208 9.89 -13.41 -29.59
N VAL A 209 10.42 -13.28 -28.38
CA VAL A 209 10.54 -14.40 -27.45
C VAL A 209 9.16 -14.98 -27.11
N ILE A 210 8.16 -14.13 -26.85
CA ILE A 210 6.79 -14.58 -26.57
C ILE A 210 6.21 -15.34 -27.78
N ASP A 211 6.38 -14.80 -28.99
CA ASP A 211 5.90 -15.42 -30.23
C ASP A 211 6.58 -16.77 -30.51
N ASP A 212 7.86 -16.94 -30.18
CA ASP A 212 8.59 -18.21 -30.34
C ASP A 212 8.10 -19.31 -29.37
N TYR A 213 7.71 -18.95 -28.14
CA TYR A 213 7.28 -19.91 -27.13
C TYR A 213 5.79 -20.28 -27.20
N LEU A 214 4.96 -19.42 -27.78
CA LEU A 214 3.51 -19.62 -27.82
C LEU A 214 3.07 -20.22 -29.15
N PRO A 215 2.30 -21.32 -29.15
CA PRO A 215 1.85 -21.98 -30.38
C PRO A 215 0.70 -21.23 -31.08
N PHE A 216 0.34 -20.02 -30.65
CA PHE A 216 -0.75 -19.22 -31.20
C PHE A 216 -0.39 -17.74 -31.25
N GLU A 217 -0.89 -17.05 -32.27
CA GLU A 217 -0.63 -15.63 -32.50
C GLU A 217 -1.44 -14.77 -31.51
N ILE A 218 -0.75 -14.03 -30.65
CA ILE A 218 -1.36 -13.07 -29.73
C ILE A 218 -1.17 -11.68 -30.31
N LEU A 219 -2.26 -10.92 -30.47
CA LEU A 219 -2.14 -9.51 -30.84
C LEU A 219 -1.25 -8.78 -29.83
N ARG A 220 -0.25 -8.03 -30.29
CA ARG A 220 0.68 -7.27 -29.43
C ARG A 220 -0.01 -6.47 -28.32
N PHE A 221 -1.20 -5.94 -28.61
CA PHE A 221 -2.06 -5.23 -27.65
C PHE A 221 -2.38 -6.06 -26.37
N TRP A 222 -2.60 -7.36 -26.51
CA TRP A 222 -3.04 -8.23 -25.41
C TRP A 222 -1.91 -8.73 -24.51
N ILE A 223 -0.65 -8.67 -24.97
CA ILE A 223 0.50 -9.22 -24.25
C ILE A 223 0.63 -8.56 -22.86
N SER A 224 0.73 -7.23 -22.80
CA SER A 224 0.93 -6.52 -21.54
C SER A 224 -0.27 -6.67 -20.57
N PRO A 225 -1.54 -6.48 -21.00
CA PRO A 225 -2.68 -6.70 -20.11
C PRO A 225 -2.78 -8.11 -19.54
N ILE A 226 -2.51 -9.14 -20.36
CA ILE A 226 -2.52 -10.54 -19.91
C ILE A 226 -1.43 -10.76 -18.86
N LEU A 227 -0.20 -10.29 -19.12
CA LEU A 227 0.91 -10.41 -18.17
C LEU A 227 0.61 -9.73 -16.83
N PHE A 228 0.05 -8.52 -16.85
CA PHE A 228 -0.34 -7.82 -15.62
C PHE A 228 -1.44 -8.54 -14.86
N CYS A 229 -2.46 -9.06 -15.56
CA CYS A 229 -3.51 -9.87 -14.95
C CYS A 229 -2.96 -11.17 -14.33
N LEU A 230 -2.06 -11.87 -15.01
CA LEU A 230 -1.42 -13.08 -14.50
C LEU A 230 -0.57 -12.77 -13.25
N ALA A 231 0.23 -11.71 -13.29
CA ALA A 231 1.02 -11.27 -12.14
C ALA A 231 0.12 -10.92 -10.94
N ALA A 232 -0.97 -10.19 -11.19
CA ALA A 232 -1.96 -9.85 -10.15
C ALA A 232 -2.62 -11.10 -9.57
N LEU A 233 -2.99 -12.06 -10.42
CA LEU A 233 -3.58 -13.34 -10.01
C LEU A 233 -2.64 -14.12 -9.10
N LEU A 234 -1.36 -14.22 -9.44
CA LEU A 234 -0.36 -14.90 -8.62
C LEU A 234 -0.25 -14.26 -7.23
N ILE A 235 -0.24 -12.93 -7.16
CA ILE A 235 -0.23 -12.19 -5.89
C ILE A 235 -1.51 -12.48 -5.09
N TYR A 236 -2.68 -12.48 -5.72
CA TYR A 236 -3.94 -12.79 -5.06
C TYR A 236 -3.99 -14.22 -4.53
N ILE A 237 -3.54 -15.22 -5.31
CA ILE A 237 -3.48 -16.62 -4.89
C ILE A 237 -2.56 -16.76 -3.68
N TYR A 238 -1.33 -16.21 -3.76
CA TYR A 238 -0.39 -16.24 -2.65
C TYR A 238 -0.96 -15.61 -1.38
N THR A 239 -1.63 -14.46 -1.55
CA THR A 239 -2.27 -13.74 -0.46
C THR A 239 -3.43 -14.51 0.16
N ALA A 240 -4.25 -15.18 -0.66
CA ALA A 240 -5.34 -16.04 -0.21
C ALA A 240 -4.81 -17.24 0.59
N VAL A 241 -3.75 -17.89 0.12
CA VAL A 241 -3.07 -18.99 0.84
C VAL A 241 -2.54 -18.49 2.19
N LEU A 242 -1.88 -17.33 2.23
CA LEU A 242 -1.40 -16.72 3.48
C LEU A 242 -2.54 -16.46 4.47
N LEU A 243 -3.69 -15.97 4.00
CA LEU A 243 -4.88 -15.79 4.83
C LEU A 243 -5.42 -17.12 5.37
N LEU A 244 -5.54 -18.14 4.51
CA LEU A 244 -6.01 -19.47 4.90
C LEU A 244 -5.11 -20.08 5.98
N VAL A 245 -3.79 -20.04 5.80
CA VAL A 245 -2.82 -20.56 6.79
C VAL A 245 -2.95 -19.82 8.12
N ARG A 246 -3.11 -18.49 8.10
CA ARG A 246 -3.29 -17.69 9.32
C ARG A 246 -4.61 -17.98 10.02
N ASN A 247 -5.70 -18.17 9.29
CA ASN A 247 -7.00 -18.51 9.85
C ASN A 247 -7.02 -19.94 10.39
N ALA A 248 -6.37 -20.89 9.71
CA ALA A 248 -6.18 -22.27 10.19
C ALA A 248 -5.41 -22.32 11.52
N LYS A 249 -4.36 -21.50 11.68
CA LYS A 249 -3.62 -21.37 12.95
C LYS A 249 -4.48 -20.76 14.09
N LYS A 250 -5.49 -19.98 13.76
CA LYS A 250 -6.40 -19.33 14.73
C LYS A 250 -7.61 -20.19 15.11
N LEU A 251 -7.86 -21.31 14.43
CA LEU A 251 -8.88 -22.24 14.91
C LEU A 251 -8.51 -22.70 16.32
N PRO A 252 -9.41 -22.56 17.31
CA PRO A 252 -9.13 -23.05 18.65
C PRO A 252 -8.81 -24.53 18.52
N LYS A 253 -7.62 -24.96 18.96
CA LYS A 253 -7.32 -26.38 19.19
C LYS A 253 -8.53 -26.94 19.91
N LYS A 254 -9.28 -27.85 19.27
CA LYS A 254 -10.47 -28.51 19.82
C LYS A 254 -10.23 -28.71 21.31
N GLN A 255 -10.98 -27.99 22.14
CA GLN A 255 -10.89 -28.11 23.60
C GLN A 255 -10.93 -29.61 23.88
N LYS A 256 -9.83 -30.17 24.39
CA LYS A 256 -9.85 -31.52 24.94
C LYS A 256 -10.94 -31.49 25.98
N ILE A 257 -12.10 -32.07 25.68
CA ILE A 257 -13.21 -32.23 26.59
C ILE A 257 -12.59 -32.89 27.83
N LYS A 258 -12.37 -32.09 28.90
CA LYS A 258 -12.01 -32.63 30.19
C LYS A 258 -13.16 -33.55 30.53
N LYS A 259 -12.95 -34.87 30.45
CA LYS A 259 -13.88 -35.88 30.95
C LYS A 259 -14.27 -35.45 32.37
N GLN A 260 -15.44 -34.85 32.53
CA GLN A 260 -16.02 -34.64 33.84
C GLN A 260 -16.16 -36.04 34.44
N LYS A 261 -15.36 -36.34 35.46
CA LYS A 261 -15.61 -37.49 36.32
C LYS A 261 -16.97 -37.23 36.97
N ILE A 262 -18.02 -37.82 36.41
CA ILE A 262 -19.32 -37.94 37.06
C ILE A 262 -19.05 -38.71 38.35
N LYS A 263 -19.03 -37.99 39.49
CA LYS A 263 -19.03 -38.64 40.80
C LYS A 263 -20.41 -39.26 40.98
N ALA A 264 -20.49 -40.57 40.82
CA ALA A 264 -21.68 -41.33 41.19
C ALA A 264 -22.06 -41.02 42.65
N PRO A 265 -23.33 -40.73 42.96
CA PRO A 265 -23.75 -40.47 44.31
C PRO A 265 -23.58 -41.73 45.16
N LYS A 266 -22.80 -41.62 46.24
CA LYS A 266 -22.67 -42.69 47.24
C LYS A 266 -24.05 -42.95 47.86
N VAL A 267 -24.61 -44.13 47.58
CA VAL A 267 -25.78 -44.68 48.26
C VAL A 267 -25.47 -44.74 49.76
N LYS A 268 -26.22 -43.99 50.57
CA LYS A 268 -26.15 -44.06 52.04
C LYS A 268 -26.81 -45.36 52.50
N LYS A 269 -26.03 -46.28 53.09
CA LYS A 269 -26.59 -47.41 53.84
C LYS A 269 -27.44 -46.88 55.03
N PRO A 270 -28.55 -47.54 55.40
CA PRO A 270 -29.37 -47.14 56.54
C PRO A 270 -28.58 -47.21 57.85
N LYS A 271 -28.74 -46.22 58.72
CA LYS A 271 -28.17 -46.21 60.08
C LYS A 271 -29.01 -47.12 61.00
N PRO A 272 -28.40 -48.04 61.77
CA PRO A 272 -29.09 -48.73 62.86
C PRO A 272 -29.36 -47.80 64.06
N PRO A 273 -30.34 -48.12 64.91
CA PRO A 273 -30.95 -47.18 65.85
C PRO A 273 -30.05 -46.79 67.03
N LYS A 274 -30.27 -45.56 67.51
CA LYS A 274 -29.50 -44.87 68.56
C LYS A 274 -29.62 -45.57 69.92
N ILE A 275 -28.47 -45.85 70.54
CA ILE A 275 -28.35 -46.01 71.99
C ILE A 275 -27.67 -44.75 72.53
N LYS A 276 -28.33 -44.09 73.49
CA LYS A 276 -27.86 -42.88 74.19
C LYS A 276 -26.95 -43.28 75.35
N MET A 277 -25.82 -42.60 75.52
CA MET A 277 -25.19 -42.32 76.84
C MET A 277 -24.07 -41.26 76.70
N PRO A 278 -23.59 -40.62 77.79
CA PRO A 278 -23.65 -39.17 77.96
C PRO A 278 -22.32 -38.43 77.74
N LYS A 279 -22.42 -37.09 77.65
CA LYS A 279 -21.29 -36.16 77.53
C LYS A 279 -20.48 -36.04 78.83
N SER A 280 -19.16 -36.08 78.70
CA SER A 280 -18.16 -35.35 79.51
C SER A 280 -17.16 -34.77 78.50
N GLY A 281 -16.48 -33.64 78.63
CA GLY A 281 -16.27 -32.62 79.65
C GLY A 281 -15.03 -31.85 79.12
N LYS A 282 -15.13 -30.54 78.84
CA LYS A 282 -13.96 -29.72 78.45
C LYS A 282 -13.09 -29.45 79.67
N PRO A 283 -11.78 -29.21 79.48
CA PRO A 283 -11.24 -27.93 79.97
C PRO A 283 -10.33 -27.19 78.97
N LYS A 284 -10.04 -25.94 79.37
CA LYS A 284 -9.48 -24.80 78.64
C LYS A 284 -7.97 -24.61 78.84
N LYS A 285 -7.38 -23.86 77.90
CA LYS A 285 -6.32 -22.82 78.00
C LYS A 285 -4.86 -23.23 78.30
N GLY A 286 -3.99 -22.76 77.40
CA GLY A 286 -2.59 -22.38 77.68
C GLY A 286 -2.07 -21.48 76.54
N LYS A 287 -1.57 -20.29 76.88
CA LYS A 287 -1.18 -19.15 76.03
C LYS A 287 0.32 -18.89 76.28
N LYS A 288 1.15 -18.56 75.27
CA LYS A 288 2.33 -17.67 75.43
C LYS A 288 2.91 -17.21 74.07
N THR A 289 2.76 -15.89 73.86
CA THR A 289 3.60 -14.84 73.22
C THR A 289 5.05 -15.19 72.86
N LYS A 290 5.57 -14.89 71.66
CA LYS A 290 6.06 -13.63 71.00
C LYS A 290 7.60 -13.57 71.06
N GLU A 291 8.26 -13.40 69.91
CA GLU A 291 9.43 -12.54 69.79
C GLU A 291 9.60 -12.09 68.33
N GLU A 292 9.81 -10.78 68.18
CA GLU A 292 9.91 -9.99 66.96
C GLU A 292 11.38 -9.85 66.55
N PHE A 293 11.69 -9.76 65.25
CA PHE A 293 12.87 -9.02 64.78
C PHE A 293 12.53 -8.30 63.46
N ASN A 294 12.43 -6.98 63.57
CA ASN A 294 12.42 -6.00 62.49
C ASN A 294 13.79 -5.30 62.48
N THR A 295 14.32 -4.97 61.30
CA THR A 295 15.26 -3.86 61.04
C THR A 295 15.42 -3.76 59.52
N PHE A 296 14.73 -2.85 58.83
CA PHE A 296 15.06 -1.44 58.51
C PHE A 296 16.36 -1.21 57.71
N ILE A 297 16.18 -0.53 56.56
CA ILE A 297 17.12 -0.15 55.47
C ILE A 297 17.91 1.12 55.85
N PRO A 298 19.02 1.45 55.17
CA PRO A 298 19.02 2.76 54.50
C PRO A 298 19.60 2.75 53.07
N ASP A 299 19.00 3.60 52.23
CA ASP A 299 19.49 4.09 50.95
C ASP A 299 20.61 5.11 51.17
N THR A 300 21.71 5.04 50.40
CA THR A 300 22.53 6.20 50.02
C THR A 300 23.21 5.97 48.67
N LEU A 301 23.17 7.03 47.86
CA LEU A 301 23.76 7.25 46.54
C LEU A 301 25.28 6.98 46.48
N GLU A 302 25.80 6.59 45.30
CA GLU A 302 26.78 7.41 44.54
C GLU A 302 27.12 6.80 43.16
N ASP A 303 27.55 7.71 42.29
CA ASP A 303 27.79 7.64 40.84
C ASP A 303 28.68 6.50 40.32
N PHE A 304 28.41 6.05 39.09
CA PHE A 304 29.48 5.70 38.14
C PHE A 304 29.14 6.18 36.72
N SER A 305 29.99 7.12 36.27
CA SER A 305 30.05 7.77 34.97
C SER A 305 30.77 6.92 33.91
N GLU A 306 30.44 7.25 32.66
CA GLU A 306 31.05 7.00 31.34
C GLU A 306 32.43 6.34 31.21
N GLY A 307 32.55 5.52 30.17
CA GLY A 307 33.82 5.03 29.61
C GLY A 307 33.61 4.34 28.25
N ASP A 308 33.66 5.15 27.19
CA ASP A 308 34.09 4.92 25.79
C ASP A 308 34.22 3.49 25.23
N ILE A 309 33.52 3.20 24.13
CA ILE A 309 33.96 2.25 23.10
C ILE A 309 33.55 2.78 21.71
N ASP A 310 34.49 3.46 21.04
CA ASP A 310 34.54 3.62 19.58
C ASP A 310 35.51 2.58 18.99
N ALA A 311 35.06 1.86 17.97
CA ALA A 311 35.85 1.24 16.89
C ALA A 311 34.94 0.81 15.74
#